data_AF-A0A9D8RXY6-F1
#
_entry.id   AF-A0A9D8RXY6-F1
#
_cell.length_a   1.000
_cell.length_b   1.000
_cell.length_c   1.000
_cell.angle_alpha   90.00
_cell.angle_beta   90.00
_cell.angle_gamma   90.00
#
_symmetry.space_group_name_H-M   'P 1'
#
loop_
_entity.id
_entity.type
_entity.pdbx_description
1 polymer ?
#
loop_
_entity_poly.entity_id
_entity_poly.type
_entity_poly.pdbx_seq_one_letter_code
_entity_poly.pdbx_strand_id
1 'polypeptide(L)'
;MGKVDIPYVEKDGILYPLLTIPADMELSAVGKYGLLWLTYIKENHKGRFRTLTRLGCVNRTAHKVNEEAYEMLDVMISQHMRKHLPVNLGSTIEMWKLREQAKTVAEETVLMDIVYQYH
;
A
#
# COMPACT_ATOMS: atom_id res chain seq x y z
N MET A 1 14.76 -6.25 -32.57
CA MET A 1 13.39 -6.33 -32.01
C MET A 1 13.10 -7.80 -31.74
N GLY A 2 13.02 -8.21 -30.47
CA GLY A 2 12.72 -9.59 -30.10
C GLY A 2 11.26 -9.92 -30.41
N LYS A 3 10.99 -11.04 -31.07
CA LYS A 3 9.63 -11.56 -31.24
C LYS A 3 9.14 -12.00 -29.86
N VAL A 4 7.97 -11.52 -29.45
CA VAL A 4 7.27 -12.02 -28.28
C VAL A 4 6.38 -13.16 -28.76
N ASP A 5 6.72 -14.39 -28.43
CA ASP A 5 5.88 -15.55 -28.73
C ASP A 5 4.72 -15.58 -27.73
N ILE A 6 3.56 -15.08 -28.14
CA ILE A 6 2.32 -15.11 -27.36
C ILE A 6 1.56 -16.38 -27.74
N PRO A 7 1.21 -17.27 -26.79
CA PRO A 7 0.42 -18.46 -27.08
C PRO A 7 -1.04 -18.09 -27.43
N TYR A 8 -1.67 -18.88 -28.30
CA TYR A 8 -3.05 -18.67 -28.76
C TYR A 8 -3.95 -19.87 -28.40
N VAL A 9 -5.22 -19.60 -28.13
CA VAL A 9 -6.27 -20.60 -27.88
C VAL A 9 -7.35 -20.44 -28.95
N GLU A 10 -7.69 -21.53 -29.63
CA GLU A 10 -8.77 -21.53 -30.63
C GLU A 10 -10.14 -21.68 -29.95
N LYS A 11 -11.07 -20.81 -30.30
CA LYS A 11 -12.47 -20.89 -29.91
C LYS A 11 -13.35 -20.47 -31.08
N ASP A 12 -14.29 -21.34 -31.48
CA ASP A 12 -15.21 -21.11 -32.60
C ASP A 12 -14.51 -20.79 -33.94
N GLY A 13 -13.35 -21.39 -34.19
CA GLY A 13 -12.52 -21.13 -35.38
C GLY A 13 -11.75 -19.81 -35.35
N ILE A 14 -11.76 -19.09 -34.23
CA ILE A 14 -11.04 -17.83 -34.01
C ILE A 14 -9.93 -18.07 -32.99
N LEU A 15 -8.70 -17.64 -33.30
CA LEU A 15 -7.55 -17.72 -32.41
C LEU A 15 -7.49 -16.50 -31.48
N TYR A 16 -7.67 -16.73 -30.18
CA TYR A 16 -7.55 -15.70 -29.14
C TYR A 16 -6.15 -15.76 -28.49
N PRO A 17 -5.42 -14.64 -28.39
CA PRO A 17 -4.16 -14.62 -27.68
C PRO A 17 -4.39 -14.83 -26.17
N LEU A 18 -3.58 -15.70 -25.56
CA LEU A 18 -3.60 -15.91 -24.12
C LEU A 18 -2.77 -14.80 -23.44
N LEU A 19 -3.45 -13.70 -23.13
CA LEU A 19 -2.86 -12.57 -22.41
C LEU A 19 -2.89 -12.88 -20.91
N THR A 20 -1.77 -13.29 -20.35
CA THR A 20 -1.61 -13.34 -18.89
C THR A 20 -1.24 -11.97 -18.37
N ILE A 21 -1.98 -11.45 -17.41
CA ILE A 21 -1.53 -10.32 -16.60
C ILE A 21 -0.33 -10.86 -15.81
N PRO A 22 0.88 -10.30 -15.99
CA PRO A 22 2.02 -10.78 -15.21
C PRO A 22 1.73 -10.54 -13.73
N ALA A 23 2.17 -11.44 -12.85
CA ALA A 23 1.82 -11.40 -11.42
C ALA A 23 2.23 -10.08 -10.73
N ASP A 24 3.17 -9.32 -11.30
CA ASP A 24 3.55 -7.98 -10.84
C ASP A 24 2.55 -6.88 -11.21
N MET A 25 1.57 -7.20 -12.05
CA MET A 25 0.43 -6.38 -12.44
C MET A 25 -0.88 -6.91 -11.82
N GLU A 26 -0.84 -7.93 -10.96
CA GLU A 26 -1.97 -8.24 -10.07
C GLU A 26 -2.25 -7.01 -9.19
N LEU A 27 -3.29 -6.29 -9.60
CA LEU A 27 -3.80 -5.04 -9.01
C LEU A 27 -4.47 -5.25 -7.64
N SER A 28 -4.28 -6.40 -6.98
CA SER A 28 -4.97 -6.72 -5.73
C SER A 28 -4.40 -5.91 -4.57
N ALA A 29 -5.01 -4.73 -4.40
CA ALA A 29 -4.98 -3.85 -3.24
C ALA A 29 -3.61 -3.29 -2.84
N VAL A 30 -3.19 -2.23 -3.52
CA VAL A 30 -2.14 -1.28 -3.07
C VAL A 30 -2.31 -0.82 -1.60
N GLY A 31 -3.53 -0.91 -1.04
CA GLY A 31 -3.82 -0.58 0.35
C GLY A 31 -4.02 0.92 0.62
N LYS A 32 -4.49 1.25 1.84
CA LYS A 32 -4.86 2.63 2.22
C LYS A 32 -3.70 3.61 2.02
N TYR A 33 -2.52 3.29 2.56
CA TYR A 33 -1.37 4.20 2.56
C TYR A 33 -0.71 4.29 1.19
N GLY A 34 -0.68 3.19 0.44
CA GLY A 34 -0.19 3.22 -0.94
C GLY A 34 -1.08 4.10 -1.84
N LEU A 35 -2.40 4.09 -1.66
CA LEU A 35 -3.31 4.98 -2.38
C LEU A 35 -3.13 6.45 -2.00
N LEU A 36 -2.94 6.75 -0.70
CA LEU A 36 -2.64 8.10 -0.23
C LEU A 36 -1.32 8.64 -0.79
N TRP A 37 -0.31 7.77 -0.87
CA TRP A 37 0.96 8.10 -1.50
C TRP A 37 0.81 8.37 -3.00
N LEU A 38 -0.01 7.58 -3.69
CA LEU A 38 -0.31 7.81 -5.11
C LEU A 38 -0.99 9.16 -5.37
N THR A 39 -1.93 9.57 -4.51
CA THR A 39 -2.54 10.90 -4.61
C THR A 39 -1.50 11.99 -4.35
N TYR A 40 -0.69 11.83 -3.30
CA TYR A 40 0.34 12.80 -2.93
C TYR A 40 1.39 13.01 -4.04
N ILE A 41 1.96 11.92 -4.59
CA ILE A 41 3.02 12.00 -5.59
C ILE A 41 2.51 12.55 -6.92
N LYS A 42 1.24 12.29 -7.27
CA LYS A 42 0.61 12.81 -8.48
C LYS A 42 0.40 14.32 -8.41
N GLU A 43 0.09 14.85 -7.24
CA GLU A 43 -0.16 16.29 -7.04
C GLU A 43 1.14 17.07 -6.86
N ASN A 44 2.02 16.58 -5.97
CA ASN A 44 3.22 17.30 -5.52
C ASN A 44 4.47 17.00 -6.37
N HIS A 45 4.59 15.80 -6.95
CA HIS A 45 5.80 15.34 -7.65
C HIS A 45 5.51 14.74 -9.04
N LYS A 46 4.83 15.52 -9.89
CA LYS A 46 4.41 15.10 -11.25
C LYS A 46 5.52 14.50 -12.11
N GLY A 47 6.76 15.02 -12.01
CA GLY A 47 7.90 14.52 -12.76
C GLY A 47 8.31 13.09 -12.38
N ARG A 48 8.34 12.79 -11.08
CA ARG A 48 8.61 11.45 -10.58
C ARG A 48 7.47 10.49 -10.91
N PHE A 49 6.23 10.92 -10.70
CA PHE A 49 5.06 10.11 -11.06
C PHE A 49 5.10 9.69 -12.54
N ARG A 50 5.36 10.63 -13.47
CA ARG A 50 5.54 10.31 -14.90
C ARG A 50 6.65 9.31 -15.15
N THR A 51 7.77 9.43 -14.44
CA THR A 51 8.91 8.52 -14.57
C THR A 51 8.54 7.11 -14.11
N LEU A 52 7.91 6.98 -12.94
CA LEU A 52 7.43 5.71 -12.42
C LEU A 52 6.39 5.08 -13.35
N THR A 53 5.47 5.88 -13.89
CA THR A 53 4.43 5.41 -14.82
C THR A 53 5.06 4.86 -16.11
N ARG A 54 6.03 5.59 -16.67
CA ARG A 54 6.76 5.15 -17.86
C ARG A 54 7.51 3.83 -17.63
N LEU A 55 8.02 3.62 -16.41
CA LEU A 55 8.71 2.39 -16.03
C LEU A 55 7.76 1.27 -15.61
N GLY A 56 6.45 1.53 -15.49
CA GLY A 56 5.49 0.56 -14.97
C GLY A 56 5.65 0.25 -13.47
N CYS A 57 6.47 1.02 -12.73
CA CYS A 57 6.82 0.74 -11.34
C CYS A 57 5.91 1.42 -10.31
N VAL A 58 4.91 2.19 -10.73
CA VAL A 58 4.03 2.98 -9.84
C VAL A 58 3.37 2.09 -8.80
N ASN A 59 2.70 1.02 -9.23
CA ASN A 59 1.94 0.15 -8.35
C ASN A 59 2.85 -0.62 -7.39
N ARG A 60 3.99 -1.13 -7.89
CA ARG A 60 5.01 -1.79 -7.05
C ARG A 60 5.54 -0.87 -5.96
N THR A 61 5.80 0.39 -6.31
CA THR A 61 6.28 1.38 -5.33
C THR A 61 5.19 1.70 -4.31
N ALA A 62 3.94 1.89 -4.77
CA ALA A 62 2.82 2.16 -3.88
C ALA A 62 2.55 1.00 -2.90
N HIS A 63 2.65 -0.24 -3.37
CA HIS A 63 2.55 -1.42 -2.51
C HIS A 63 3.68 -1.46 -1.48
N LYS A 64 4.93 -1.15 -1.88
CA LYS A 64 6.04 -1.09 -0.93
C LYS A 64 5.81 -0.04 0.16
N VAL A 65 5.36 1.14 -0.23
CA VAL A 65 5.01 2.22 0.72
C VAL A 65 3.90 1.78 1.67
N ASN A 66 2.92 1.01 1.18
CA ASN A 66 1.85 0.49 2.01
C ASN A 66 2.34 -0.53 3.06
N GLU A 67 3.19 -1.48 2.66
CA GLU A 67 3.75 -2.46 3.60
C GLU A 67 4.57 -1.76 4.70
N GLU A 68 5.46 -0.84 4.31
CA GLU A 68 6.28 -0.07 5.26
C GLU A 68 5.41 0.75 6.23
N ALA A 69 4.30 1.31 5.73
CA ALA A 69 3.33 2.03 6.54
C ALA A 69 2.64 1.14 7.59
N TYR A 70 2.22 -0.07 7.21
CA TYR A 70 1.59 -1.01 8.15
C TYR A 70 2.59 -1.57 9.15
N GLU A 71 3.82 -1.87 8.75
CA GLU A 71 4.89 -2.29 9.66
C GLU A 71 5.15 -1.24 10.74
N MET A 72 5.27 0.04 10.34
CA MET A 72 5.46 1.14 11.28
C MET A 72 4.25 1.32 12.21
N LEU A 73 3.03 1.21 11.67
CA LEU A 73 1.81 1.33 12.44
C LEU A 73 1.71 0.25 13.53
N ASP A 74 1.98 -1.01 13.18
CA ASP A 74 1.93 -2.13 14.12
C ASP A 74 2.98 -1.98 15.23
N VAL A 75 4.18 -1.52 14.89
CA VAL A 75 5.24 -1.22 15.88
C VAL A 75 4.79 -0.11 16.83
N MET A 76 4.25 1.00 16.32
CA MET A 76 3.82 2.13 17.16
C MET A 76 2.66 1.76 18.07
N ILE A 77 1.64 1.07 17.56
CA ILE A 77 0.51 0.61 18.36
C ILE A 77 1.00 -0.35 19.45
N SER A 78 1.85 -1.32 19.10
CA SER A 78 2.39 -2.27 20.07
C SER A 78 3.25 -1.62 21.14
N GLN A 79 4.02 -0.59 20.78
CA GLN A 79 4.78 0.22 21.75
C GLN A 79 3.86 1.02 22.66
N HIS A 80 2.81 1.64 22.12
CA HIS A 80 1.83 2.40 22.90
C HIS A 80 1.09 1.51 23.90
N MET A 81 0.64 0.33 23.46
CA MET A 81 -0.04 -0.66 24.31
C MET A 81 0.83 -1.15 25.48
N ARG A 82 2.15 -1.29 25.26
CA ARG A 82 3.08 -1.67 26.33
C ARG A 82 3.32 -0.55 27.34
N LYS A 83 3.29 0.71 26.90
CA LYS A 83 3.48 1.89 27.76
C LYS A 83 2.24 2.23 28.57
N HIS A 84 1.06 2.03 27.99
CA HIS A 84 -0.23 2.41 28.57
C HIS A 84 -1.09 1.17 28.83
N LEU A 85 -0.97 0.59 30.03
CA LEU A 85 -1.85 -0.48 30.45
C LEU A 85 -3.21 0.08 30.91
N PRO A 86 -4.31 -0.61 30.61
CA PRO A 86 -5.62 -0.25 31.14
C PRO A 86 -5.64 -0.43 32.66
N VAL A 87 -6.33 0.48 33.36
CA VAL A 87 -6.53 0.37 34.81
C VAL A 87 -7.42 -0.83 35.13
N ASN A 88 -8.48 -1.04 34.32
CA ASN A 88 -9.34 -2.21 34.41
C ASN A 88 -9.20 -3.10 33.17
N LEU A 89 -8.55 -4.25 33.32
CA LEU A 89 -8.35 -5.24 32.25
C LEU A 89 -9.66 -5.81 31.68
N GLY A 90 -10.74 -5.83 32.48
CA GLY A 90 -12.07 -6.29 32.05
C GLY A 90 -12.92 -5.21 31.36
N SER A 91 -12.45 -3.97 31.28
CA SER A 91 -13.21 -2.85 30.70
C SER A 91 -12.99 -2.75 29.19
N THR A 92 -13.96 -3.23 28.42
CA THR A 92 -13.93 -3.14 26.94
C THR A 92 -13.83 -1.69 26.45
N ILE A 93 -14.48 -0.75 27.15
CA ILE A 93 -14.50 0.66 26.75
C ILE A 93 -13.15 1.36 26.98
N GLU A 94 -12.47 1.07 28.08
CA GLU A 94 -11.13 1.63 28.37
C GLU A 94 -10.10 1.09 27.37
N MET A 95 -10.14 -0.23 27.11
CA MET A 95 -9.29 -0.88 26.11
C MET A 95 -9.51 -0.29 24.71
N TRP A 96 -10.77 -0.07 24.31
CA TRP A 96 -11.10 0.53 23.03
C TRP A 96 -10.54 1.96 22.91
N LYS A 97 -10.72 2.80 23.94
CA LYS A 97 -10.19 4.18 23.96
C LYS A 97 -8.67 4.22 23.79
N LEU A 98 -7.94 3.34 24.50
CA LEU A 98 -6.48 3.23 24.38
C LEU A 98 -6.06 2.81 22.97
N ARG A 99 -6.78 1.86 22.35
CA ARG A 99 -6.51 1.42 20.97
C ARG A 99 -6.76 2.53 19.96
N GLU A 100 -7.84 3.27 20.15
CA GLU A 100 -8.16 4.39 19.25
C GLU A 100 -7.10 5.49 19.36
N GLN A 101 -6.67 5.84 20.57
CA GLN A 101 -5.60 6.82 20.78
C GLN A 101 -4.27 6.37 20.16
N ALA A 102 -3.87 5.12 20.41
CA ALA A 102 -2.67 4.53 19.82
C ALA A 102 -2.70 4.56 18.29
N LYS A 103 -3.87 4.20 17.73
CA LYS A 103 -4.09 4.20 16.29
C LYS A 103 -3.97 5.59 15.71
N THR A 104 -4.67 6.60 16.24
CA THR A 104 -4.63 7.97 15.73
C THR A 104 -3.20 8.52 15.68
N VAL A 105 -2.45 8.38 16.78
CA VAL A 105 -1.05 8.84 16.84
C VAL A 105 -0.16 8.10 15.83
N ALA A 106 -0.36 6.78 15.68
CA ALA A 106 0.39 5.99 14.71
C ALA A 106 0.05 6.41 13.27
N GLU A 107 -1.24 6.63 12.95
CA GLU A 107 -1.67 7.04 11.61
C GLU A 107 -1.09 8.41 11.23
N GLU A 108 -1.10 9.39 12.14
CA GLU A 108 -0.49 10.71 11.91
C GLU A 108 0.99 10.60 11.60
N THR A 109 1.72 9.78 12.36
CA THR A 109 3.16 9.60 12.17
C THR A 109 3.48 8.93 10.83
N VAL A 110 2.75 7.86 10.48
CA VAL A 110 2.90 7.16 9.20
C VAL A 110 2.66 8.07 8.00
N LEU A 111 1.67 8.97 8.08
CA LEU A 111 1.42 9.92 7.01
C LEU A 111 2.60 10.87 6.82
N MET A 112 3.13 11.41 7.92
CA MET A 112 4.23 12.36 7.87
C MET A 112 5.54 11.73 7.42
N ASP A 113 5.89 10.56 7.97
CA ASP A 113 7.23 9.98 7.81
C ASP A 113 7.35 9.09 6.56
N ILE A 114 6.25 8.46 6.13
CA ILE A 114 6.27 7.54 4.99
C ILE A 114 5.55 8.16 3.79
N VAL A 115 4.27 8.49 3.93
CA VAL A 115 3.43 8.88 2.77
C VAL A 115 3.89 10.19 2.14
N TYR A 116 4.28 11.18 2.94
CA TYR A 116 4.65 12.51 2.43
C TYR A 116 6.15 12.72 2.21
N GLN A 117 7.02 11.80 2.62
CA GLN A 117 8.48 11.91 2.44
C GLN A 117 9.04 10.96 1.37
N TYR A 118 8.28 9.96 0.92
CA TYR A 118 8.78 8.98 -0.04
C TYR A 118 8.71 9.51 -1.49
N HIS A 119 9.72 10.30 -1.88
CA HIS A 119 9.87 10.92 -3.20
C HIS A 119 11.15 10.56 -3.96
#